data_AF-A0A395RYV6-F1
#
_entry.id   AF-A0A395RYV6-F1
#
_cell.length_a   1.000
_cell.length_b   1.000
_cell.length_c   1.000
_cell.angle_alpha   90.00
_cell.angle_beta   90.00
_cell.angle_gamma   90.00
#
_symmetry.space_group_name_H-M   'P 1'
#
loop_
_entity.id
_entity.type
_entity.pdbx_description
1 polymer ?
#
loop_
_entity_poly.entity_id
_entity_poly.type
_entity_poly.pdbx_seq_one_letter_code
_entity_poly.pdbx_strand_id
1 'polypeptide(L)'
;MKNPFTKLPNEIIDEILNHLTPVEVWKFQRYNKCIEQTLDHHLLTRRHALNALMEWACQQGNLQAVEKAVSLGASPNLVDVVIVPGHSEPRRSTSTIVLASDHPDLVNHLFCLGANLQPDYVYHQVHQEIFSGQRPQLLRPCLNHCTEDQFTNLPVDLDQSLRDQIGHTIRVTLREVPAAIDKVKCWLELGADPMALHEKRYETPLSSLSFAILVSRTVVHWYRMSPRIVPLTELLLSTKPDLNAMAHDMTLKSLKWGRTIHMTACPIVASVIHMARTMSTEIMELLLEAGAKLDLPVHVELNPLVVYAKFSSIYDTTGYDFLFRHGASVLPRWYSDERGLYQGATPIYELWRVWGGRICLLHGAKFETIKLFIERHALQNIAVQFIRQRFRPRVEADDDLKDRVIMMERSRIILQLILQDINFKTTMAEEMEGLLKEVLQWERTNSPLKSIIDPILKDLLMPHVKLTTPEQ
;
A
#
# COMPACT_ATOMS: atom_id res chain seq x y z
N MET A 1 -65.37 0.02 10.68
CA MET A 1 -65.73 -1.38 10.39
C MET A 1 -65.84 -2.14 11.71
N LYS A 2 -66.88 -2.96 11.92
CA LYS A 2 -66.97 -3.82 13.11
C LYS A 2 -65.93 -4.95 12.97
N ASN A 3 -65.08 -5.12 13.99
CA ASN A 3 -64.02 -6.11 14.01
C ASN A 3 -64.61 -7.54 13.89
N PRO A 4 -64.27 -8.34 12.86
CA PRO A 4 -64.82 -9.68 12.66
C PRO A 4 -64.50 -10.67 13.80
N PHE A 5 -63.48 -10.38 14.61
CA PHE A 5 -63.11 -11.17 15.78
C PHE A 5 -64.07 -11.02 16.96
N THR A 6 -64.92 -9.99 16.98
CA THR A 6 -65.93 -9.82 18.05
C THR A 6 -67.05 -10.86 18.04
N LYS A 7 -67.13 -11.69 16.99
CA LYS A 7 -68.15 -12.74 16.83
C LYS A 7 -67.59 -14.16 16.80
N LEU A 8 -66.28 -14.33 16.83
CA LEU A 8 -65.64 -15.65 16.83
C LEU A 8 -65.44 -16.12 18.29
N PRO A 9 -65.72 -17.39 18.61
CA PRO A 9 -65.32 -17.99 19.89
C PRO A 9 -63.81 -17.86 20.09
N ASN A 10 -63.38 -17.58 21.33
CA ASN A 10 -61.97 -17.39 21.66
C ASN A 10 -61.12 -18.61 21.25
N GLU A 11 -61.66 -19.83 21.30
CA GLU A 11 -60.92 -21.04 20.90
C GLU A 11 -60.54 -21.04 19.41
N ILE A 12 -61.41 -20.51 18.54
CA ILE A 12 -61.13 -20.42 17.09
C ILE A 12 -60.11 -19.32 16.82
N ILE A 13 -60.16 -18.22 17.59
CA ILE A 13 -59.20 -17.14 17.50
C ILE A 13 -57.82 -17.66 17.91
N ASP A 14 -57.72 -18.36 19.04
CA ASP A 14 -56.47 -18.93 19.53
C ASP A 14 -55.89 -19.95 18.54
N GLU A 15 -56.73 -20.79 17.92
CA GLU A 15 -56.30 -21.77 16.92
C GLU A 15 -55.78 -21.12 15.62
N ILE A 16 -56.49 -20.11 15.11
CA ILE A 16 -56.01 -19.33 13.95
C ILE A 16 -54.67 -18.69 14.28
N LEU A 17 -54.58 -18.07 15.45
CA LEU A 17 -53.35 -17.41 15.85
C LEU A 17 -52.23 -18.43 16.02
N ASN A 18 -52.48 -19.64 16.57
CA ASN A 18 -51.57 -20.81 16.65
C ASN A 18 -50.87 -21.14 15.34
N HIS A 19 -51.52 -20.91 14.20
CA HIS A 19 -50.94 -21.13 12.88
C HIS A 19 -50.22 -19.91 12.28
N LEU A 20 -50.35 -18.72 12.87
CA LEU A 20 -49.64 -17.52 12.42
C LEU A 20 -48.25 -17.41 13.03
N THR A 21 -47.30 -16.94 12.24
CA THR A 21 -45.97 -16.53 12.73
C THR A 21 -46.08 -15.28 13.60
N PRO A 22 -45.12 -15.04 14.53
CA PRO A 22 -45.10 -13.82 15.34
C PRO A 22 -45.13 -12.52 14.51
N VAL A 23 -44.53 -12.54 13.32
CA VAL A 23 -44.53 -11.42 12.37
C VAL A 23 -45.92 -11.17 11.79
N GLU A 24 -46.66 -12.24 11.44
CA GLU A 24 -48.03 -12.13 10.93
C GLU A 24 -49.00 -11.65 12.00
N VAL A 25 -48.83 -12.11 13.23
CA VAL A 25 -49.60 -11.61 14.40
C VAL A 25 -49.35 -10.11 14.58
N TRP A 26 -48.10 -9.65 14.55
CA TRP A 26 -47.77 -8.22 14.64
C TRP A 26 -48.36 -7.40 13.47
N LYS A 27 -48.21 -7.89 12.23
CA LYS A 27 -48.81 -7.22 11.06
C LYS A 27 -50.32 -7.09 11.24
N PHE A 28 -50.98 -8.14 11.75
CA PHE A 28 -52.41 -8.14 11.99
C PHE A 28 -52.84 -7.17 13.10
N GLN A 29 -52.07 -7.08 14.20
CA GLN A 29 -52.26 -6.10 15.27
C GLN A 29 -52.26 -4.66 14.73
N ARG A 30 -51.29 -4.33 13.86
CA ARG A 30 -51.14 -2.98 13.30
C ARG A 30 -52.39 -2.49 12.56
N TYR A 31 -53.12 -3.38 11.90
CA TYR A 31 -54.35 -3.04 11.18
C TYR A 31 -55.60 -3.06 12.07
N ASN A 32 -55.56 -3.69 13.24
CA ASN A 32 -56.71 -3.88 14.13
C ASN A 32 -56.37 -3.58 15.60
N LYS A 33 -56.29 -2.29 15.95
CA LYS A 33 -56.00 -1.82 17.33
C LYS A 33 -56.95 -2.39 18.39
N CYS A 34 -58.20 -2.70 18.05
CA CYS A 34 -59.20 -3.18 19.01
C CYS A 34 -58.90 -4.56 19.62
N ILE A 35 -57.96 -5.32 19.08
CA ILE A 35 -57.55 -6.65 19.57
C ILE A 35 -56.07 -6.70 19.94
N GLU A 36 -55.41 -5.54 20.02
CA GLU A 36 -53.99 -5.43 20.31
C GLU A 36 -53.63 -6.14 21.62
N GLN A 37 -54.37 -5.89 22.70
CA GLN A 37 -54.14 -6.50 24.01
C GLN A 37 -54.26 -8.03 24.00
N THR A 38 -55.24 -8.57 23.27
CA THR A 38 -55.42 -10.03 23.14
C THR A 38 -54.25 -10.67 22.39
N LEU A 39 -53.82 -10.03 21.30
CA LEU A 39 -52.71 -10.51 20.47
C LEU A 39 -51.35 -10.33 21.18
N ASP A 40 -51.20 -9.32 22.03
CA ASP A 40 -50.01 -9.13 22.88
C ASP A 40 -49.87 -10.26 23.87
N HIS A 41 -50.97 -10.60 24.57
CA HIS A 41 -50.98 -11.73 25.49
C HIS A 41 -50.60 -13.03 24.78
N HIS A 42 -51.08 -13.22 23.55
CA HIS A 42 -50.74 -14.39 22.75
C HIS A 42 -49.27 -14.43 22.30
N LEU A 43 -48.66 -13.30 21.97
CA LEU A 43 -47.23 -13.24 21.70
C LEU A 43 -46.41 -13.60 22.95
N LEU A 44 -46.87 -13.19 24.13
CA LEU A 44 -46.19 -13.45 25.40
C LEU A 44 -46.29 -14.92 25.85
N THR A 45 -47.39 -15.63 25.52
CA THR A 45 -47.56 -17.05 25.85
C THR A 45 -46.68 -17.97 25.00
N ARG A 46 -46.22 -17.48 23.84
CA ARG A 46 -45.40 -18.23 22.90
C ARG A 46 -43.92 -18.13 23.23
N ARG A 47 -43.32 -19.29 23.43
CA ARG A 47 -41.88 -19.42 23.62
C ARG A 47 -41.14 -18.78 22.44
N HIS A 48 -40.34 -17.75 22.71
CA HIS A 48 -39.48 -17.05 21.74
C HIS A 48 -40.17 -16.23 20.64
N ALA A 49 -41.48 -15.98 20.73
CA ALA A 49 -42.17 -15.15 19.74
C ALA A 49 -41.62 -13.71 19.69
N LEU A 50 -41.26 -13.14 20.84
CA LEU A 50 -40.61 -11.83 20.91
C LEU A 50 -39.23 -11.82 20.26
N ASN A 51 -38.43 -12.88 20.43
CA ASN A 51 -37.12 -13.00 19.77
C ASN A 51 -37.28 -13.10 18.25
N ALA A 52 -38.23 -13.90 17.76
CA ALA A 52 -38.50 -14.01 16.32
C ALA A 52 -39.01 -12.70 15.71
N LEU A 53 -39.88 -11.96 16.44
CA LEU A 53 -40.34 -10.63 16.03
C LEU A 53 -39.18 -9.63 15.99
N MET A 54 -38.34 -9.61 17.03
CA MET A 54 -37.19 -8.72 17.14
C MET A 54 -36.13 -9.00 16.07
N GLU A 55 -35.80 -10.27 15.82
CA GLU A 55 -34.88 -10.69 14.77
C GLU A 55 -35.35 -10.19 13.40
N TRP A 56 -36.60 -10.50 13.04
CA TRP A 56 -37.19 -10.05 11.80
C TRP A 56 -37.23 -8.52 11.71
N ALA A 57 -37.65 -7.85 12.78
CA ALA A 57 -37.75 -6.39 12.80
C ALA A 57 -36.39 -5.71 12.58
N CYS A 58 -35.33 -6.23 13.21
CA CYS A 58 -33.96 -5.75 13.02
C CYS A 58 -33.46 -5.96 11.58
N GLN A 59 -33.63 -7.17 11.03
CA GLN A 59 -33.21 -7.49 9.66
C GLN A 59 -33.95 -6.67 8.59
N GLN A 60 -35.22 -6.32 8.84
CA GLN A 60 -36.05 -5.56 7.92
C GLN A 60 -36.02 -4.04 8.15
N GLY A 61 -35.30 -3.53 9.16
CA GLY A 61 -35.26 -2.10 9.44
C GLY A 61 -36.59 -1.54 9.99
N ASN A 62 -37.41 -2.36 10.63
CA ASN A 62 -38.78 -2.00 11.00
C ASN A 62 -38.88 -1.46 12.44
N LEU A 63 -38.76 -0.13 12.57
CA LEU A 63 -38.83 0.62 13.84
C LEU A 63 -40.06 0.25 14.69
N GLN A 64 -41.26 0.25 14.11
CA GLN A 64 -42.50 0.00 14.84
C GLN A 64 -42.59 -1.42 15.41
N ALA A 65 -42.01 -2.40 14.71
CA ALA A 65 -41.96 -3.78 15.19
C ALA A 65 -40.94 -3.92 16.35
N VAL A 66 -39.81 -3.20 16.29
CA VAL A 66 -38.83 -3.15 17.39
C VAL A 66 -39.44 -2.50 18.63
N GLU A 67 -40.04 -1.32 18.50
CA GLU A 67 -40.73 -0.63 19.61
C GLU A 67 -41.76 -1.56 20.27
N LYS A 68 -42.54 -2.27 19.45
CA LYS A 68 -43.53 -3.22 19.97
C LYS A 68 -42.87 -4.37 20.72
N ALA A 69 -41.86 -5.01 20.15
CA ALA A 69 -41.15 -6.11 20.81
C ALA A 69 -40.54 -5.66 22.14
N VAL A 70 -39.88 -4.50 22.19
CA VAL A 70 -39.29 -3.94 23.42
C VAL A 70 -40.38 -3.60 24.45
N SER A 71 -41.52 -3.03 24.03
CA SER A 71 -42.65 -2.74 24.94
C SER A 71 -43.25 -4.00 25.59
N LEU A 72 -43.11 -5.16 24.93
CA LEU A 72 -43.52 -6.47 25.44
C LEU A 72 -42.42 -7.18 26.25
N GLY A 73 -41.27 -6.52 26.48
CA GLY A 73 -40.17 -7.03 27.31
C GLY A 73 -39.04 -7.70 26.53
N ALA A 74 -38.98 -7.58 25.20
CA ALA A 74 -37.81 -8.03 24.45
C ALA A 74 -36.57 -7.21 24.83
N SER A 75 -35.41 -7.87 24.92
CA SER A 75 -34.14 -7.18 25.16
C SER A 75 -33.74 -6.34 23.95
N PRO A 76 -33.40 -5.06 24.12
CA PRO A 76 -32.88 -4.23 23.03
C PRO A 76 -31.43 -4.58 22.66
N ASN A 77 -30.74 -5.45 23.42
CA ASN A 77 -29.32 -5.79 23.21
C ASN A 77 -29.11 -7.11 22.47
N LEU A 78 -29.91 -8.13 22.78
CA LEU A 78 -29.65 -9.51 22.39
C LEU A 78 -30.95 -10.20 22.00
N VAL A 79 -30.85 -11.04 20.97
CA VAL A 79 -31.92 -11.91 20.50
C VAL A 79 -31.37 -13.32 20.34
N ASP A 80 -32.09 -14.32 20.88
CA ASP A 80 -31.72 -15.72 20.65
C ASP A 80 -32.23 -16.19 19.28
N VAL A 81 -31.31 -16.32 18.34
CA VAL A 81 -31.58 -16.72 16.94
C VAL A 81 -31.49 -18.24 16.81
N VAL A 82 -32.39 -18.82 16.01
CA VAL A 82 -32.42 -20.26 15.70
C VAL A 82 -31.54 -20.54 14.48
N ILE A 83 -30.57 -21.44 14.63
CA ILE A 83 -29.56 -21.70 13.59
C ILE A 83 -30.12 -22.58 12.45
N VAL A 84 -31.05 -23.50 12.74
CA VAL A 84 -31.67 -24.39 11.74
C VAL A 84 -33.15 -24.63 12.09
N PRO A 85 -34.09 -24.40 11.16
CA PRO A 85 -35.50 -24.74 11.37
C PRO A 85 -35.67 -26.26 11.42
N GLY A 86 -36.17 -26.81 12.54
CA GLY A 86 -36.62 -28.21 12.63
C GLY A 86 -35.78 -29.15 13.49
N HIS A 87 -34.66 -28.70 14.07
CA HIS A 87 -33.89 -29.49 15.04
C HIS A 87 -33.86 -28.80 16.41
N SER A 88 -34.03 -29.61 17.46
CA SER A 88 -33.88 -29.21 18.85
C SER A 88 -32.40 -29.02 19.19
N GLU A 89 -31.76 -27.94 18.71
CA GLU A 89 -30.34 -27.64 18.99
C GLU A 89 -29.97 -26.16 18.71
N PRO A 90 -28.76 -25.70 19.09
CA PRO A 90 -28.52 -24.58 19.99
C PRO A 90 -28.89 -23.21 19.41
N ARG A 91 -29.41 -22.34 20.26
CA ARG A 91 -29.66 -20.93 19.91
C ARG A 91 -28.41 -20.12 20.16
N ARG A 92 -28.05 -19.26 19.21
CA ARG A 92 -26.98 -18.28 19.41
C ARG A 92 -27.62 -16.95 19.73
N SER A 93 -27.27 -16.38 20.88
CA SER A 93 -27.61 -14.99 21.18
C SER A 93 -26.83 -14.10 20.21
N THR A 94 -27.53 -13.24 19.49
CA THR A 94 -26.96 -12.31 18.52
C THR A 94 -27.37 -10.90 18.90
N SER A 95 -26.46 -9.95 18.75
CA SER A 95 -26.72 -8.54 18.98
C SER A 95 -27.78 -8.02 18.01
N THR A 96 -28.76 -7.31 18.54
CA THR A 96 -29.76 -6.55 17.76
C THR A 96 -29.10 -5.51 16.85
N ILE A 97 -28.01 -4.89 17.31
CA ILE A 97 -27.22 -3.91 16.53
C ILE A 97 -26.60 -4.58 15.31
N VAL A 98 -26.05 -5.80 15.47
CA VAL A 98 -25.50 -6.59 14.35
C VAL A 98 -26.59 -6.99 13.36
N LEU A 99 -27.76 -7.41 13.85
CA LEU A 99 -28.91 -7.76 13.00
C LEU A 99 -29.46 -6.56 12.22
N ALA A 100 -29.38 -5.36 12.80
CA ALA A 100 -29.79 -4.10 12.19
C ALA A 100 -28.66 -3.41 11.41
N SER A 101 -27.56 -4.11 11.10
CA SER A 101 -26.34 -3.53 10.51
C SER A 101 -26.55 -2.79 9.19
N ASP A 102 -27.55 -3.21 8.41
CA ASP A 102 -27.95 -2.59 7.14
C ASP A 102 -28.86 -1.36 7.30
N HIS A 103 -29.26 -1.02 8.52
CA HIS A 103 -30.28 0.00 8.83
C HIS A 103 -29.78 1.00 9.90
N PRO A 104 -28.93 1.98 9.53
CA PRO A 104 -28.32 2.91 10.49
C PRO A 104 -29.31 3.68 11.37
N ASP A 105 -30.47 4.08 10.82
CA ASP A 105 -31.52 4.77 11.57
C ASP A 105 -32.12 3.87 12.66
N LEU A 106 -32.28 2.58 12.37
CA LEU A 106 -32.74 1.60 13.35
C LEU A 106 -31.69 1.36 14.45
N VAL A 107 -30.41 1.34 14.09
CA VAL A 107 -29.32 1.21 15.08
C VAL A 107 -29.33 2.37 16.07
N ASN A 108 -29.45 3.61 15.59
CA ASN A 108 -29.59 4.79 16.46
C ASN A 108 -30.84 4.67 17.36
N HIS A 109 -31.96 4.20 16.80
CA HIS A 109 -33.18 4.00 17.57
C HIS A 109 -33.04 2.90 18.64
N LEU A 110 -32.32 1.80 18.35
CA LEU A 110 -32.02 0.76 19.33
C LEU A 110 -31.21 1.31 20.51
N PHE A 111 -30.23 2.18 20.27
CA PHE A 111 -29.51 2.88 21.35
C PHE A 111 -30.47 3.75 22.19
N CYS A 112 -31.40 4.48 21.57
CA CYS A 112 -32.43 5.24 22.30
C CYS A 112 -33.35 4.35 23.16
N LEU A 113 -33.59 3.10 22.73
CA LEU A 113 -34.36 2.11 23.47
C LEU A 113 -33.54 1.40 24.57
N GLY A 114 -32.28 1.79 24.78
CA GLY A 114 -31.41 1.25 25.84
C GLY A 114 -30.47 0.14 25.39
N ALA A 115 -30.33 -0.12 24.09
CA ALA A 115 -29.23 -0.94 23.60
C ALA A 115 -27.89 -0.28 23.94
N ASN A 116 -26.87 -1.07 24.25
CA ASN A 116 -25.53 -0.60 24.59
C ASN A 116 -24.50 -1.70 24.35
N LEU A 117 -23.21 -1.31 24.33
CA LEU A 117 -22.10 -2.23 24.09
C LEU A 117 -21.45 -2.73 25.40
N GLN A 118 -22.03 -2.47 26.58
CA GLN A 118 -21.39 -2.87 27.85
C GLN A 118 -21.20 -4.39 28.01
N PRO A 119 -22.14 -5.26 27.59
CA PRO A 119 -21.88 -6.69 27.63
C PRO A 119 -20.74 -7.04 26.66
N ASP A 120 -19.63 -7.57 27.18
CA ASP A 120 -18.42 -7.90 26.40
C ASP A 120 -18.75 -8.70 25.13
N TYR A 121 -19.68 -9.65 25.24
CA TYR A 121 -20.11 -10.46 24.10
C TYR A 121 -20.83 -9.64 23.00
N VAL A 122 -21.64 -8.64 23.37
CA VAL A 122 -22.29 -7.72 22.42
C VAL A 122 -21.22 -6.85 21.76
N TYR A 123 -20.30 -6.28 22.55
CA TYR A 123 -19.18 -5.50 22.02
C TYR A 123 -18.37 -6.30 21.01
N HIS A 124 -17.96 -7.52 21.34
CA HIS A 124 -17.17 -8.36 20.43
C HIS A 124 -17.89 -8.66 19.11
N GLN A 125 -19.20 -8.94 19.14
CA GLN A 125 -19.98 -9.16 17.92
C GLN A 125 -20.07 -7.89 17.07
N VAL A 126 -20.34 -6.73 17.68
CA VAL A 126 -20.44 -5.45 16.98
C VAL A 126 -19.09 -5.01 16.42
N HIS A 127 -18.02 -5.11 17.21
CA HIS A 127 -16.64 -4.83 16.78
C HIS A 127 -16.25 -5.70 15.59
N GLN A 128 -16.49 -7.01 15.66
CA GLN A 128 -16.23 -7.93 14.57
C GLN A 128 -17.04 -7.56 13.31
N GLU A 129 -18.32 -7.23 13.45
CA GLU A 129 -19.17 -6.84 12.32
C GLU A 129 -18.69 -5.52 11.67
N ILE A 130 -18.28 -4.53 12.46
CA ILE A 130 -17.74 -3.26 11.97
C ILE A 130 -16.46 -3.48 11.15
N PHE A 131 -15.44 -4.06 11.78
CA PHE A 131 -14.07 -4.08 11.22
C PHE A 131 -13.82 -5.31 10.34
N SER A 132 -14.21 -6.51 10.77
CA SER A 132 -14.05 -7.73 9.95
C SER A 132 -15.18 -7.91 8.94
N GLY A 133 -16.41 -7.54 9.30
CA GLY A 133 -17.57 -7.54 8.40
C GLY A 133 -17.57 -6.38 7.39
N GLN A 134 -16.65 -5.42 7.51
CA GLN A 134 -16.50 -4.28 6.62
C GLN A 134 -17.80 -3.45 6.53
N ARG A 135 -18.31 -3.07 7.71
CA ARG A 135 -19.53 -2.28 7.94
C ARG A 135 -19.19 -0.94 8.60
N PRO A 136 -18.44 -0.04 7.94
CA PRO A 136 -18.01 1.23 8.53
C PRO A 136 -19.17 2.13 8.98
N GLN A 137 -20.31 2.01 8.32
CA GLN A 137 -21.54 2.76 8.59
C GLN A 137 -22.03 2.61 10.04
N LEU A 138 -21.74 1.46 10.67
CA LEU A 138 -22.13 1.17 12.04
C LEU A 138 -21.27 1.88 13.09
N LEU A 139 -20.05 2.28 12.72
CA LEU A 139 -19.11 2.84 13.68
C LEU A 139 -19.60 4.19 14.22
N ARG A 140 -20.13 5.08 13.37
CA ARG A 140 -20.63 6.40 13.83
C ARG A 140 -21.74 6.28 14.89
N PRO A 141 -22.82 5.50 14.68
CA PRO A 141 -23.81 5.24 15.72
C PRO A 141 -23.19 4.72 17.02
N CYS A 142 -22.24 3.77 16.93
CA CYS A 142 -21.59 3.24 18.12
C CYS A 142 -20.80 4.31 18.87
N LEU A 143 -19.95 5.08 18.18
CA LEU A 143 -19.15 6.14 18.79
C LEU A 143 -20.00 7.23 19.45
N ASN A 144 -21.16 7.55 18.87
CA ASN A 144 -22.07 8.58 19.42
C ASN A 144 -22.75 8.16 20.73
N HIS A 145 -22.91 6.85 20.96
CA HIS A 145 -23.68 6.31 22.08
C HIS A 145 -22.83 5.53 23.09
N CYS A 146 -21.52 5.41 22.85
CA CYS A 146 -20.58 4.67 23.71
C CYS A 146 -19.63 5.63 24.43
N THR A 147 -19.04 5.17 25.54
CA THR A 147 -17.97 5.90 26.22
C THR A 147 -16.69 5.84 25.40
N GLU A 148 -15.91 6.93 25.36
CA GLU A 148 -14.66 7.04 24.57
C GLU A 148 -13.69 5.86 24.80
N ASP A 149 -13.71 5.27 26.00
CA ASP A 149 -12.81 4.19 26.41
C ASP A 149 -13.15 2.81 25.82
N GLN A 150 -14.30 2.61 25.18
CA GLN A 150 -14.72 1.28 24.70
C GLN A 150 -13.95 0.82 23.45
N PHE A 151 -13.45 1.74 22.62
CA PHE A 151 -12.67 1.42 21.42
C PHE A 151 -11.19 1.84 21.60
N THR A 152 -10.49 1.22 22.55
CA THR A 152 -9.11 1.61 22.92
C THR A 152 -8.09 1.53 21.78
N ASN A 153 -8.33 0.69 20.76
CA ASN A 153 -7.45 0.51 19.60
C ASN A 153 -8.03 1.07 18.30
N LEU A 154 -8.96 2.01 18.38
CA LEU A 154 -9.71 2.52 17.22
C LEU A 154 -8.82 2.92 16.02
N PRO A 155 -7.71 3.68 16.19
CA PRO A 155 -6.87 4.05 15.05
C PRO A 155 -6.30 2.83 14.32
N VAL A 156 -5.82 1.83 15.07
CA VAL A 156 -5.26 0.60 14.49
C VAL A 156 -6.33 -0.19 13.73
N ASP A 157 -7.53 -0.30 14.31
CA ASP A 157 -8.65 -1.01 13.71
C ASP A 157 -9.15 -0.31 12.42
N LEU A 158 -9.20 1.03 12.42
CA LEU A 158 -9.54 1.85 11.26
C LEU A 158 -8.54 1.66 10.12
N ASP A 159 -7.25 1.79 10.42
CA ASP A 159 -6.18 1.68 9.43
C ASP A 159 -6.17 0.28 8.81
N GLN A 160 -6.28 -0.77 9.64
CA GLN A 160 -6.28 -2.15 9.18
C GLN A 160 -7.52 -2.44 8.32
N SER A 161 -8.68 -1.91 8.71
CA SER A 161 -9.92 -2.06 7.95
C SER A 161 -9.86 -1.34 6.60
N LEU A 162 -9.24 -0.16 6.55
CA LEU A 162 -8.97 0.54 5.29
C LEU A 162 -8.10 -0.32 4.35
N ARG A 163 -7.00 -0.90 4.87
CA ARG A 163 -6.13 -1.79 4.07
C ARG A 163 -6.89 -3.01 3.54
N ASP A 164 -7.68 -3.66 4.39
CA ASP A 164 -8.44 -4.85 4.00
C ASP A 164 -9.53 -4.51 2.97
N GLN A 165 -10.20 -3.37 3.12
CA GLN A 165 -11.18 -2.87 2.14
C GLN A 165 -10.53 -2.53 0.79
N ILE A 166 -9.32 -1.96 0.78
CA ILE A 166 -8.56 -1.76 -0.47
C ILE A 166 -8.27 -3.11 -1.13
N GLY A 167 -7.81 -4.09 -0.36
CA GLY A 167 -7.55 -5.45 -0.86
C GLY A 167 -8.79 -6.10 -1.47
N HIS A 168 -9.95 -5.91 -0.84
CA HIS A 168 -11.25 -6.35 -1.36
C HIS A 168 -11.62 -5.61 -2.65
N THR A 169 -11.51 -4.28 -2.67
CA THR A 169 -11.84 -3.42 -3.83
C THR A 169 -11.06 -3.81 -5.08
N ILE A 170 -9.82 -4.30 -4.92
CA ILE A 170 -9.01 -4.76 -6.05
C ILE A 170 -9.49 -6.12 -6.59
N ARG A 171 -10.14 -6.95 -5.76
CA ARG A 171 -10.56 -8.32 -6.11
C ARG A 171 -12.00 -8.43 -6.62
N VAL A 172 -12.88 -7.49 -6.30
CA VAL A 172 -14.29 -7.51 -6.72
C VAL A 172 -14.47 -7.35 -8.24
N THR A 173 -15.67 -7.62 -8.75
CA THR A 173 -16.01 -7.42 -10.17
C THR A 173 -16.10 -5.92 -10.49
N LEU A 174 -15.96 -5.53 -11.78
CA LEU A 174 -16.04 -4.12 -12.18
C LEU A 174 -17.37 -3.44 -11.79
N ARG A 175 -18.48 -4.19 -11.72
CA ARG A 175 -19.80 -3.68 -11.33
C ARG A 175 -19.89 -3.32 -9.85
N GLU A 176 -19.07 -3.96 -9.01
CA GLU A 176 -19.07 -3.80 -7.55
C GLU A 176 -18.05 -2.73 -7.09
N VAL A 177 -17.17 -2.28 -7.99
CA VAL A 177 -16.13 -1.28 -7.67
C VAL A 177 -16.71 0.00 -7.06
N PRO A 178 -17.80 0.61 -7.58
CA PRO A 178 -18.33 1.84 -6.98
C PRO A 178 -18.70 1.66 -5.50
N ALA A 179 -19.44 0.60 -5.18
CA ALA A 179 -19.82 0.30 -3.80
C ALA A 179 -18.62 -0.02 -2.91
N ALA A 180 -17.59 -0.68 -3.46
CA ALA A 180 -16.37 -0.97 -2.72
C ALA A 180 -15.53 0.30 -2.45
N ILE A 181 -15.48 1.23 -3.41
CA ILE A 181 -14.87 2.56 -3.26
C ILE A 181 -15.62 3.41 -2.23
N ASP A 182 -16.96 3.37 -2.22
CA ASP A 182 -17.77 4.09 -1.22
C ASP A 182 -17.43 3.63 0.21
N LYS A 183 -17.15 2.34 0.41
CA LYS A 183 -16.66 1.84 1.70
C LYS A 183 -15.26 2.35 2.05
N VAL A 184 -14.34 2.44 1.08
CA VAL A 184 -13.01 3.06 1.30
C VAL A 184 -13.20 4.52 1.75
N LYS A 185 -14.06 5.28 1.05
CA LYS A 185 -14.37 6.67 1.40
C LYS A 185 -14.92 6.76 2.82
N CYS A 186 -15.83 5.87 3.20
CA CYS A 186 -16.39 5.85 4.55
C CYS A 186 -15.31 5.61 5.62
N TRP A 187 -14.37 4.70 5.40
CA TRP A 187 -13.22 4.49 6.31
C TRP A 187 -12.34 5.73 6.44
N LEU A 188 -12.05 6.44 5.34
CA LEU A 188 -11.28 7.68 5.38
C LEU A 188 -12.02 8.78 6.13
N GLU A 189 -13.34 8.93 5.94
CA GLU A 189 -14.16 9.89 6.69
C GLU A 189 -14.27 9.56 8.18
N LEU A 190 -14.01 8.31 8.56
CA LEU A 190 -13.95 7.87 9.96
C LEU A 190 -12.57 8.11 10.59
N GLY A 191 -11.59 8.60 9.82
CA GLY A 191 -10.27 8.96 10.31
C GLY A 191 -9.18 7.91 10.07
N ALA A 192 -9.43 6.91 9.23
CA ALA A 192 -8.37 5.97 8.83
C ALA A 192 -7.25 6.71 8.07
N ASP A 193 -6.00 6.45 8.42
CA ASP A 193 -4.83 7.06 7.80
C ASP A 193 -4.34 6.22 6.60
N PRO A 194 -4.37 6.75 5.37
CA PRO A 194 -3.85 6.02 4.20
C PRO A 194 -2.33 5.81 4.25
N MET A 195 -1.61 6.52 5.11
CA MET A 195 -0.17 6.42 5.34
C MET A 195 0.21 5.50 6.51
N ALA A 196 -0.76 4.99 7.28
CA ALA A 196 -0.49 4.09 8.38
C ALA A 196 0.24 2.82 7.93
N LEU A 197 1.30 2.47 8.65
CA LEU A 197 2.11 1.29 8.36
C LEU A 197 1.48 0.04 8.94
N HIS A 198 1.31 -0.94 8.07
CA HIS A 198 0.77 -2.24 8.44
C HIS A 198 1.91 -3.26 8.54
N GLU A 199 2.29 -3.62 9.76
CA GLU A 199 3.29 -4.64 10.05
C GLU A 199 2.61 -5.98 10.34
N LYS A 200 2.59 -6.89 9.36
CA LYS A 200 2.32 -8.32 9.64
C LYS A 200 3.65 -9.02 9.86
N ARG A 201 3.71 -9.96 10.81
CA ARG A 201 4.94 -10.67 11.26
C ARG A 201 5.83 -11.28 10.15
N TYR A 202 5.34 -11.39 8.91
CA TYR A 202 6.05 -11.97 7.77
C TYR A 202 5.88 -11.19 6.46
N GLU A 203 5.30 -9.99 6.48
CA GLU A 203 5.13 -9.15 5.28
C GLU A 203 5.98 -7.89 5.39
N THR A 204 6.50 -7.42 4.26
CA THR A 204 7.13 -6.10 4.18
C THR A 204 6.11 -5.05 4.59
N PRO A 205 6.44 -4.11 5.50
CA PRO A 205 5.51 -3.06 5.87
C PRO A 205 5.14 -2.23 4.65
N LEU A 206 3.85 -1.96 4.52
CA LEU A 206 3.26 -1.13 3.46
C LEU A 206 2.22 -0.22 4.08
N SER A 207 2.18 1.03 3.63
CA SER A 207 1.00 1.87 3.86
C SER A 207 -0.17 1.41 2.98
N SER A 208 -1.39 1.80 3.35
CA SER A 208 -2.60 1.55 2.55
C SER A 208 -2.47 2.15 1.15
N LEU A 209 -1.91 3.36 1.03
CA LEU A 209 -1.62 4.01 -0.26
C LEU A 209 -0.59 3.22 -1.09
N SER A 210 0.55 2.85 -0.51
CA SER A 210 1.57 2.06 -1.21
C SER A 210 1.04 0.69 -1.61
N PHE A 211 0.20 0.08 -0.78
CA PHE A 211 -0.49 -1.17 -1.09
C PHE A 211 -1.44 -1.01 -2.28
N ALA A 212 -2.29 0.02 -2.31
CA ALA A 212 -3.19 0.31 -3.44
C ALA A 212 -2.42 0.41 -4.78
N ILE A 213 -1.27 1.09 -4.77
CA ILE A 213 -0.41 1.27 -5.95
C ILE A 213 0.26 -0.05 -6.39
N LEU A 214 0.73 -0.87 -5.44
CA LEU A 214 1.52 -2.07 -5.73
C LEU A 214 0.71 -3.35 -5.99
N VAL A 215 -0.55 -3.41 -5.56
CA VAL A 215 -1.37 -4.65 -5.60
C VAL A 215 -1.94 -4.97 -6.99
N SER A 216 -1.43 -4.31 -8.03
CA SER A 216 -1.54 -4.78 -9.43
C SER A 216 -0.98 -6.19 -9.68
N ARG A 217 -0.37 -6.83 -8.67
CA ARG A 217 0.26 -8.16 -8.72
C ARG A 217 -0.69 -9.37 -8.74
N THR A 218 -1.96 -9.27 -8.39
CA THR A 218 -2.78 -10.47 -8.10
C THR A 218 -3.55 -11.08 -9.27
N VAL A 219 -3.42 -10.57 -10.51
CA VAL A 219 -3.99 -11.25 -11.68
C VAL A 219 -2.88 -11.73 -12.59
N VAL A 220 -2.66 -13.04 -12.50
CA VAL A 220 -1.72 -13.85 -13.27
C VAL A 220 -1.71 -13.43 -14.76
N HIS A 221 -0.52 -13.08 -15.23
CA HIS A 221 -0.05 -12.96 -16.63
C HIS A 221 -0.26 -11.72 -17.48
N TRP A 222 -0.92 -10.65 -17.04
CA TRP A 222 -0.92 -9.40 -17.83
C TRP A 222 -0.82 -8.18 -16.90
N TYR A 223 0.29 -7.43 -16.99
CA TYR A 223 0.47 -6.10 -16.37
C TYR A 223 -0.46 -5.08 -17.05
N ARG A 224 -1.76 -5.35 -17.09
CA ARG A 224 -2.76 -4.38 -17.54
C ARG A 224 -3.12 -3.49 -16.37
N MET A 225 -3.06 -2.19 -16.62
CA MET A 225 -3.60 -1.17 -15.72
C MET A 225 -5.01 -1.58 -15.31
N SER A 226 -5.19 -1.82 -14.01
CA SER A 226 -6.53 -2.03 -13.47
C SER A 226 -7.19 -0.65 -13.46
N PRO A 227 -8.38 -0.48 -14.07
CA PRO A 227 -9.10 0.80 -14.09
C PRO A 227 -9.54 1.26 -12.68
N ARG A 228 -9.20 0.48 -11.65
CA ARG A 228 -9.52 0.69 -10.24
C ARG A 228 -8.43 1.47 -9.49
N ILE A 229 -7.17 1.40 -9.96
CA ILE A 229 -6.03 1.93 -9.19
C ILE A 229 -6.06 3.44 -9.15
N VAL A 230 -6.35 4.09 -10.28
CA VAL A 230 -6.40 5.56 -10.38
C VAL A 230 -7.48 6.15 -9.48
N PRO A 231 -8.78 5.76 -9.59
CA PRO A 231 -9.82 6.30 -8.71
C PRO A 231 -9.54 6.04 -7.22
N LEU A 232 -8.97 4.88 -6.91
CA LEU A 232 -8.62 4.54 -5.53
C LEU A 232 -7.47 5.41 -5.02
N THR A 233 -6.45 5.66 -5.84
CA THR A 233 -5.31 6.51 -5.49
C THR A 233 -5.76 7.96 -5.30
N GLU A 234 -6.57 8.49 -6.22
CA GLU A 234 -7.17 9.83 -6.09
C GLU A 234 -7.97 9.98 -4.79
N LEU A 235 -8.79 8.97 -4.45
CA LEU A 235 -9.56 8.97 -3.21
C LEU A 235 -8.63 8.99 -1.99
N LEU A 236 -7.58 8.18 -1.95
CA LEU A 236 -6.63 8.17 -0.83
C LEU A 236 -5.87 9.50 -0.72
N LEU A 237 -5.50 10.10 -1.85
CA LEU A 237 -4.85 11.41 -1.91
C LEU A 237 -5.76 12.57 -1.53
N SER A 238 -7.09 12.40 -1.62
CA SER A 238 -8.05 13.45 -1.22
C SER A 238 -7.93 13.85 0.27
N THR A 239 -7.37 12.96 1.10
CA THR A 239 -7.05 13.24 2.51
C THR A 239 -5.82 14.13 2.71
N LYS A 240 -5.10 14.46 1.62
CA LYS A 240 -3.87 15.26 1.60
C LYS A 240 -2.77 14.71 2.53
N PRO A 241 -2.39 13.42 2.40
CA PRO A 241 -1.35 12.83 3.23
C PRO A 241 0.02 13.46 2.95
N ASP A 242 0.92 13.47 3.95
CA ASP A 242 2.32 13.82 3.71
C ASP A 242 3.05 12.67 3.00
N LEU A 243 3.17 12.79 1.68
CA LEU A 243 3.78 11.80 0.81
C LEU A 243 5.30 11.65 1.00
N ASN A 244 5.95 12.64 1.64
CA ASN A 244 7.40 12.70 1.78
C ASN A 244 7.87 12.27 3.18
N ALA A 245 7.03 12.41 4.21
CA ALA A 245 7.33 12.09 5.60
C ALA A 245 7.91 10.68 5.78
N MET A 246 7.33 9.68 5.12
CA MET A 246 7.75 8.30 5.28
C MET A 246 9.16 8.05 4.74
N ALA A 247 9.52 8.62 3.59
CA ALA A 247 10.87 8.47 3.04
C ALA A 247 11.94 9.12 3.93
N HIS A 248 11.60 10.25 4.55
CA HIS A 248 12.45 10.90 5.56
C HIS A 248 12.59 10.07 6.83
N ASP A 249 11.46 9.62 7.41
CA ASP A 249 11.46 8.78 8.61
C ASP A 249 12.33 7.54 8.38
N MET A 250 12.10 6.81 7.29
CA MET A 250 12.88 5.61 6.98
C MET A 250 14.38 5.88 6.80
N THR A 251 14.74 7.00 6.17
CA THR A 251 16.14 7.43 6.06
C THR A 251 16.74 7.70 7.44
N LEU A 252 16.03 8.40 8.32
CA LEU A 252 16.47 8.67 9.70
C LEU A 252 16.60 7.39 10.53
N LYS A 253 15.65 6.46 10.40
CA LYS A 253 15.68 5.16 11.09
C LYS A 253 16.87 4.31 10.64
N SER A 254 17.16 4.30 9.33
CA SER A 254 18.33 3.61 8.79
C SER A 254 19.63 4.21 9.31
N LEU A 255 19.74 5.54 9.34
CA LEU A 255 20.88 6.27 9.91
C LEU A 255 21.12 5.92 11.38
N LYS A 256 20.06 5.96 12.19
CA LYS A 256 20.19 5.82 13.65
C LYS A 256 20.45 4.39 14.10
N TRP A 257 19.93 3.40 13.37
CA TRP A 257 19.93 2.00 13.83
C TRP A 257 20.53 1.00 12.83
N GLY A 258 21.05 1.46 11.69
CA GLY A 258 21.58 0.58 10.63
C GLY A 258 20.53 -0.38 10.06
N ARG A 259 19.24 -0.04 10.19
CA ARG A 259 18.14 -0.92 9.77
C ARG A 259 18.01 -0.96 8.25
N THR A 260 17.62 -2.13 7.75
CA THR A 260 17.20 -2.35 6.37
C THR A 260 16.04 -1.42 6.02
N ILE A 261 16.09 -0.80 4.85
CA ILE A 261 15.04 0.10 4.39
C ILE A 261 13.95 -0.73 3.71
N HIS A 262 12.74 -0.69 4.28
CA HIS A 262 11.53 -1.22 3.65
C HIS A 262 11.03 -0.29 2.53
N MET A 263 11.74 -0.29 1.39
CA MET A 263 11.50 0.59 0.25
C MET A 263 10.01 0.72 -0.15
N THR A 264 9.26 -0.37 -0.08
CA THR A 264 7.86 -0.42 -0.53
C THR A 264 6.86 0.30 0.39
N ALA A 265 7.29 0.72 1.58
CA ALA A 265 6.45 1.51 2.46
C ALA A 265 6.17 2.90 1.87
N CYS A 266 7.14 3.49 1.15
CA CYS A 266 7.06 4.85 0.62
C CYS A 266 6.18 4.93 -0.66
N PRO A 267 5.15 5.79 -0.72
CA PRO A 267 4.28 5.91 -1.89
C PRO A 267 5.02 6.26 -3.19
N ILE A 268 6.03 7.13 -3.12
CA ILE A 268 6.84 7.48 -4.28
C ILE A 268 7.65 6.31 -4.81
N VAL A 269 8.13 5.44 -3.91
CA VAL A 269 8.84 4.22 -4.32
C VAL A 269 7.85 3.21 -4.90
N ALA A 270 6.67 3.08 -4.28
CA ALA A 270 5.59 2.26 -4.80
C ALA A 270 5.19 2.68 -6.23
N SER A 271 5.07 3.99 -6.50
CA SER A 271 4.73 4.51 -7.84
C SER A 271 5.87 4.33 -8.83
N VAL A 272 7.14 4.49 -8.44
CA VAL A 272 8.29 4.17 -9.31
C VAL A 272 8.29 2.69 -9.70
N ILE A 273 8.06 1.80 -8.73
CA ILE A 273 7.97 0.36 -8.99
C ILE A 273 6.81 0.05 -9.94
N HIS A 274 5.66 0.70 -9.72
CA HIS A 274 4.51 0.58 -10.60
C HIS A 274 4.85 1.04 -12.03
N MET A 275 5.41 2.23 -12.18
CA MET A 275 5.85 2.81 -13.45
C MET A 275 6.85 1.91 -14.18
N ALA A 276 7.85 1.35 -13.49
CA ALA A 276 8.83 0.44 -14.08
C ALA A 276 8.21 -0.87 -14.61
N ARG A 277 7.06 -1.28 -14.06
CA ARG A 277 6.38 -2.53 -14.43
C ARG A 277 5.29 -2.34 -15.48
N THR A 278 4.62 -1.19 -15.46
CA THR A 278 3.48 -0.91 -16.35
C THR A 278 3.84 0.04 -17.49
N MET A 279 4.99 0.69 -17.42
CA MET A 279 5.42 1.78 -18.32
C MET A 279 4.44 2.96 -18.36
N SER A 280 3.58 3.10 -17.33
CA SER A 280 2.65 4.23 -17.20
C SER A 280 3.09 5.18 -16.10
N THR A 281 3.04 6.48 -16.41
CA THR A 281 3.39 7.60 -15.52
C THR A 281 2.20 8.12 -14.73
N GLU A 282 0.97 7.69 -15.05
CA GLU A 282 -0.28 8.26 -14.52
C GLU A 282 -0.34 8.33 -12.99
N ILE A 283 -0.01 7.23 -12.29
CA ILE A 283 0.02 7.21 -10.82
C ILE A 283 1.14 8.10 -10.26
N MET A 284 2.27 8.18 -10.94
CA MET A 284 3.36 9.07 -10.52
C MET A 284 2.95 10.53 -10.68
N GLU A 285 2.32 10.90 -11.79
CA GLU A 285 1.79 12.24 -12.03
C GLU A 285 0.81 12.66 -10.93
N LEU A 286 -0.13 11.79 -10.54
CA LEU A 286 -1.04 12.05 -9.42
C LEU A 286 -0.30 12.32 -8.10
N LEU A 287 0.74 11.55 -7.79
CA LEU A 287 1.52 11.78 -6.57
C LEU A 287 2.30 13.10 -6.63
N LEU A 288 2.86 13.44 -7.78
CA LEU A 288 3.59 14.70 -7.98
C LEU A 288 2.65 15.90 -7.87
N GLU A 289 1.46 15.83 -8.45
CA GLU A 289 0.41 16.85 -8.33
C GLU A 289 -0.05 17.01 -6.87
N ALA A 290 -0.11 15.91 -6.12
CA ALA A 290 -0.41 15.91 -4.69
C ALA A 290 0.77 16.34 -3.79
N GLY A 291 1.93 16.71 -4.36
CA GLY A 291 3.07 17.29 -3.63
C GLY A 291 4.19 16.31 -3.25
N ALA A 292 4.21 15.11 -3.82
CA ALA A 292 5.36 14.21 -3.68
C ALA A 292 6.59 14.77 -4.41
N LYS A 293 7.78 14.48 -3.87
CA LYS A 293 9.05 14.98 -4.40
C LYS A 293 9.99 13.83 -4.78
N LEU A 294 10.52 13.86 -6.00
CA LEU A 294 11.51 12.87 -6.47
C LEU A 294 12.94 13.19 -6.03
N ASP A 295 13.13 14.36 -5.45
CA ASP A 295 14.43 14.99 -5.28
C ASP A 295 14.81 15.16 -3.80
N LEU A 296 14.14 14.38 -2.93
CA LEU A 296 14.35 14.37 -1.49
C LEU A 296 15.77 13.92 -1.11
N PRO A 297 16.35 14.48 -0.03
CA PRO A 297 17.60 14.00 0.56
C PRO A 297 17.37 12.70 1.35
N VAL A 298 17.10 11.61 0.63
CA VAL A 298 16.80 10.28 1.19
C VAL A 298 17.91 9.27 0.90
N HIS A 299 17.93 8.19 1.67
CA HIS A 299 18.87 7.09 1.46
C HIS A 299 18.84 6.61 -0.01
N VAL A 300 19.99 6.19 -0.55
CA VAL A 300 20.15 5.82 -1.96
C VAL A 300 19.17 4.75 -2.44
N GLU A 301 18.77 3.83 -1.56
CA GLU A 301 17.80 2.77 -1.86
C GLU A 301 16.38 3.30 -2.10
N LEU A 302 16.07 4.51 -1.64
CA LEU A 302 14.80 5.21 -1.90
C LEU A 302 14.91 6.17 -3.09
N ASN A 303 16.09 6.33 -3.70
CA ASN A 303 16.26 7.20 -4.86
C ASN A 303 15.40 6.68 -6.04
N PRO A 304 14.53 7.52 -6.64
CA PRO A 304 13.63 7.08 -7.69
C PRO A 304 14.32 6.43 -8.90
N LEU A 305 15.48 6.93 -9.32
CA LEU A 305 16.19 6.39 -10.47
C LEU A 305 16.80 5.02 -10.14
N VAL A 306 17.31 4.85 -8.92
CA VAL A 306 17.85 3.56 -8.44
C VAL A 306 16.74 2.52 -8.35
N VAL A 307 15.59 2.90 -7.78
CA VAL A 307 14.42 2.03 -7.69
C VAL A 307 13.94 1.65 -9.09
N TYR A 308 13.77 2.63 -9.99
CA TYR A 308 13.31 2.38 -11.35
C TYR A 308 14.23 1.38 -12.08
N ALA A 309 15.54 1.61 -12.00
CA ALA A 309 16.55 0.73 -12.57
C ALA A 309 16.50 -0.70 -12.01
N LYS A 310 16.30 -0.86 -10.70
CA LYS A 310 16.21 -2.19 -10.05
C LYS A 310 14.99 -2.99 -10.50
N PHE A 311 13.88 -2.32 -10.84
CA PHE A 311 12.61 -2.98 -11.15
C PHE A 311 12.26 -3.02 -12.64
N SER A 312 12.92 -2.22 -13.47
CA SER A 312 12.75 -2.32 -14.91
C SER A 312 13.48 -3.54 -15.47
N SER A 313 12.79 -4.34 -16.29
CA SER A 313 13.39 -5.47 -17.00
C SER A 313 14.06 -5.07 -18.32
N ILE A 314 13.79 -3.86 -18.82
CA ILE A 314 14.31 -3.33 -20.09
C ILE A 314 14.87 -1.92 -19.91
N TYR A 315 15.69 -1.49 -20.85
CA TYR A 315 16.10 -0.08 -20.91
C TYR A 315 14.96 0.75 -21.49
N ASP A 316 14.30 1.55 -20.64
CA ASP A 316 13.24 2.47 -21.04
C ASP A 316 13.71 3.91 -20.88
N THR A 317 14.05 4.55 -22.00
CA THR A 317 14.45 5.96 -22.03
C THR A 317 13.32 6.89 -21.59
N THR A 318 12.07 6.54 -21.90
CA THR A 318 10.91 7.40 -21.64
C THR A 318 10.67 7.54 -20.14
N GLY A 319 10.72 6.43 -19.41
CA GLY A 319 10.60 6.44 -17.96
C GLY A 319 11.73 7.20 -17.27
N TYR A 320 12.98 7.02 -17.71
CA TYR A 320 14.09 7.82 -17.16
C TYR A 320 13.93 9.31 -17.45
N ASP A 321 13.61 9.68 -18.70
CA ASP A 321 13.41 11.08 -19.07
C ASP A 321 12.27 11.73 -18.29
N PHE A 322 11.18 11.00 -18.05
CA PHE A 322 10.11 11.45 -17.17
C PHE A 322 10.64 11.76 -15.77
N LEU A 323 11.32 10.81 -15.12
CA LEU A 323 11.85 11.00 -13.76
C LEU A 323 12.83 12.19 -13.69
N PHE A 324 13.71 12.34 -14.69
CA PHE A 324 14.63 13.48 -14.76
C PHE A 324 13.91 14.82 -14.93
N ARG A 325 12.91 14.89 -15.81
CA ARG A 325 12.11 16.12 -16.02
C ARG A 325 11.37 16.56 -14.76
N HIS A 326 11.00 15.62 -13.91
CA HIS A 326 10.37 15.87 -12.62
C HIS A 326 11.35 15.96 -11.44
N GLY A 327 12.65 16.14 -11.72
CA GLY A 327 13.64 16.53 -10.72
C GLY A 327 14.42 15.39 -10.05
N ALA A 328 14.17 14.13 -10.43
CA ALA A 328 14.99 13.02 -9.94
C ALA A 328 16.46 13.21 -10.33
N SER A 329 17.39 12.82 -9.46
CA SER A 329 18.82 13.08 -9.65
C SER A 329 19.67 11.83 -9.44
N VAL A 330 20.70 11.69 -10.27
CA VAL A 330 21.75 10.67 -10.13
C VAL A 330 22.82 11.08 -9.12
N LEU A 331 22.82 12.33 -8.67
CA LEU A 331 23.72 12.83 -7.66
C LEU A 331 23.19 12.50 -6.26
N PRO A 332 24.07 12.18 -5.30
CA PRO A 332 23.67 11.98 -3.92
C PRO A 332 23.17 13.31 -3.35
N ARG A 333 21.89 13.35 -2.98
CA ARG A 333 21.32 14.48 -2.21
C ARG A 333 21.32 14.24 -0.71
N TRP A 334 21.44 12.98 -0.32
CA TRP A 334 21.62 12.58 1.06
C TRP A 334 23.11 12.62 1.42
N TYR A 335 23.46 13.52 2.33
CA TYR A 335 24.77 13.64 2.95
C TYR A 335 24.61 13.40 4.45
N SER A 336 25.23 12.35 4.98
CA SER A 336 25.42 12.21 6.42
C SER A 336 26.85 12.56 6.79
N ASP A 337 26.99 13.73 7.41
CA ASP A 337 28.10 14.20 8.24
C ASP A 337 29.42 14.59 7.53
N GLU A 338 30.10 15.58 8.15
CA GLU A 338 31.32 16.26 7.69
C GLU A 338 32.56 15.36 7.53
N ARG A 339 32.41 14.05 7.76
CA ARG A 339 33.52 13.07 7.75
C ARG A 339 33.85 12.52 6.36
N GLY A 340 33.00 12.79 5.37
CA GLY A 340 33.24 12.45 3.98
C GLY A 340 33.20 10.93 3.70
N LEU A 341 32.57 10.57 2.58
CA LEU A 341 32.68 9.26 1.92
C LEU A 341 31.88 8.09 2.53
N TYR A 342 30.57 8.23 2.60
CA TYR A 342 29.72 7.04 2.46
C TYR A 342 29.57 6.70 0.97
N GLN A 343 30.39 5.74 0.50
CA GLN A 343 30.24 5.12 -0.83
C GLN A 343 28.83 4.54 -1.06
N GLY A 344 28.08 4.28 0.01
CA GLY A 344 26.68 3.81 -0.03
C GLY A 344 25.64 4.91 -0.23
N ALA A 345 26.01 6.18 -0.36
CA ALA A 345 25.05 7.27 -0.56
C ALA A 345 24.77 7.59 -2.03
N THR A 346 25.61 7.11 -2.95
CA THR A 346 25.60 7.53 -4.35
C THR A 346 24.84 6.53 -5.24
N PRO A 347 23.84 6.98 -6.03
CA PRO A 347 23.04 6.12 -6.91
C PRO A 347 23.81 5.13 -7.78
N ILE A 348 24.86 5.58 -8.48
CA ILE A 348 25.63 4.71 -9.38
C ILE A 348 26.43 3.62 -8.64
N TYR A 349 26.93 3.91 -7.44
CA TYR A 349 27.61 2.92 -6.61
C TYR A 349 26.65 1.83 -6.14
N GLU A 350 25.42 2.20 -5.78
CA GLU A 350 24.39 1.26 -5.37
C GLU A 350 23.96 0.34 -6.51
N LEU A 351 23.75 0.88 -7.71
CA LEU A 351 23.46 0.07 -8.90
C LEU A 351 24.61 -0.89 -9.24
N TRP A 352 25.84 -0.38 -9.21
CA TRP A 352 27.03 -1.20 -9.46
C TRP A 352 27.14 -2.36 -8.47
N ARG A 353 26.89 -2.11 -7.19
CA ARG A 353 26.90 -3.13 -6.13
C ARG A 353 25.83 -4.20 -6.37
N VAL A 354 24.56 -3.79 -6.55
CA VAL A 354 23.42 -4.71 -6.64
C VAL A 354 23.46 -5.55 -7.92
N TRP A 355 24.05 -5.04 -8.99
CA TRP A 355 24.16 -5.76 -10.26
C TRP A 355 25.45 -6.57 -10.43
N GLY A 356 26.24 -6.76 -9.37
CA GLY A 356 27.43 -7.61 -9.42
C GLY A 356 28.64 -6.96 -10.09
N GLY A 357 28.74 -5.64 -10.03
CA GLY A 357 29.86 -4.87 -10.56
C GLY A 357 29.98 -4.99 -12.07
N ARG A 358 31.15 -5.34 -12.60
CA ARG A 358 31.41 -5.40 -14.05
C ARG A 358 30.49 -6.37 -14.78
N ILE A 359 30.04 -7.45 -14.12
CA ILE A 359 29.11 -8.43 -14.71
C ILE A 359 27.84 -7.75 -15.25
N CYS A 360 27.43 -6.62 -14.66
CA CYS A 360 26.28 -5.86 -15.16
C CYS A 360 26.47 -5.36 -16.59
N LEU A 361 27.70 -5.15 -17.05
CA LEU A 361 28.00 -4.66 -18.39
C LEU A 361 27.71 -5.72 -19.46
N LEU A 362 27.64 -7.01 -19.14
CA LEU A 362 27.22 -8.04 -20.11
C LEU A 362 25.74 -7.91 -20.48
N HIS A 363 24.93 -7.38 -19.56
CA HIS A 363 23.50 -7.22 -19.77
C HIS A 363 23.18 -5.88 -20.44
N GLY A 364 22.63 -5.92 -21.67
CA GLY A 364 22.38 -4.73 -22.48
C GLY A 364 21.63 -3.61 -21.75
N ALA A 365 20.51 -3.95 -21.09
CA ALA A 365 19.71 -2.93 -20.39
C ALA A 365 20.43 -2.29 -19.18
N LYS A 366 21.28 -3.07 -18.48
CA LYS A 366 22.02 -2.56 -17.32
C LYS A 366 23.18 -1.69 -17.78
N PHE A 367 23.87 -2.11 -18.85
CA PHE A 367 24.89 -1.31 -19.51
C PHE A 367 24.35 0.06 -19.96
N GLU A 368 23.23 0.09 -20.70
CA GLU A 368 22.63 1.37 -21.14
C GLU A 368 22.18 2.24 -19.95
N THR A 369 21.70 1.63 -18.87
CA THR A 369 21.36 2.38 -17.64
C THR A 369 22.60 3.00 -16.98
N ILE A 370 23.69 2.23 -16.82
CA ILE A 370 24.94 2.77 -16.25
C ILE A 370 25.49 3.88 -17.14
N LYS A 371 25.48 3.67 -18.46
CA LYS A 371 25.89 4.66 -19.45
C LYS A 371 25.10 5.97 -19.28
N LEU A 372 23.77 5.88 -19.25
CA LEU A 372 22.87 7.01 -19.01
C LEU A 372 23.21 7.75 -17.71
N PHE A 373 23.47 7.03 -16.61
CA PHE A 373 23.80 7.66 -15.34
C PHE A 373 25.11 8.46 -15.44
N ILE A 374 26.13 7.93 -16.10
CA ILE A 374 27.42 8.63 -16.28
C ILE A 374 27.25 9.84 -17.19
N GLU A 375 26.48 9.70 -18.28
CA GLU A 375 26.13 10.82 -19.18
C GLU A 375 25.36 11.93 -18.46
N ARG A 376 24.61 11.58 -17.41
CA ARG A 376 23.93 12.53 -16.50
C ARG A 376 24.80 12.95 -15.31
N HIS A 377 26.11 12.77 -15.41
CA HIS A 377 27.12 13.22 -14.43
C HIS A 377 27.04 12.52 -13.08
N ALA A 378 26.58 11.26 -13.01
CA ALA A 378 26.55 10.49 -11.75
C ALA A 378 27.92 10.34 -11.08
N LEU A 379 29.01 10.55 -11.82
CA LEU A 379 30.38 10.46 -11.34
C LEU A 379 31.06 11.81 -11.12
N GLN A 380 30.29 12.90 -11.16
CA GLN A 380 30.80 14.23 -10.89
C GLN A 380 31.55 14.25 -9.54
N ASN A 381 32.82 14.61 -9.59
CA ASN A 381 33.71 14.75 -8.44
C ASN A 381 34.12 13.44 -7.73
N ILE A 382 33.73 12.28 -8.25
CA ILE A 382 33.99 10.96 -7.63
C ILE A 382 34.56 9.93 -8.62
N ALA A 383 34.86 10.33 -9.85
CA ALA A 383 35.35 9.44 -10.91
C ALA A 383 36.59 8.63 -10.53
N VAL A 384 37.62 9.27 -9.95
CA VAL A 384 38.86 8.58 -9.57
C VAL A 384 38.59 7.47 -8.55
N GLN A 385 37.80 7.77 -7.52
CA GLN A 385 37.44 6.80 -6.48
C GLN A 385 36.63 5.65 -7.06
N PHE A 386 35.67 5.95 -7.94
CA PHE A 386 34.85 4.94 -8.60
C PHE A 386 35.71 3.99 -9.43
N ILE A 387 36.67 4.53 -10.20
CA ILE A 387 37.56 3.70 -11.01
C ILE A 387 38.42 2.79 -10.13
N ARG A 388 39.11 3.35 -9.13
CA ARG A 388 40.04 2.61 -8.27
C ARG A 388 39.37 1.55 -7.40
N GLN A 389 38.18 1.84 -6.89
CA GLN A 389 37.54 1.02 -5.85
C GLN A 389 36.48 0.06 -6.39
N ARG A 390 35.84 0.37 -7.53
CA ARG A 390 34.68 -0.39 -8.03
C ARG A 390 34.83 -0.83 -9.46
N PHE A 391 35.29 0.05 -10.33
CA PHE A 391 35.58 -0.32 -11.70
C PHE A 391 36.78 -1.28 -11.74
N ARG A 392 37.70 -1.24 -10.78
CA ARG A 392 38.83 -2.16 -10.62
C ARG A 392 38.60 -3.01 -9.35
N PRO A 393 38.28 -4.32 -9.43
CA PRO A 393 39.32 -5.33 -9.18
C PRO A 393 39.14 -6.78 -9.77
N ARG A 394 40.31 -7.44 -9.88
CA ARG A 394 40.76 -8.86 -10.06
C ARG A 394 40.26 -9.77 -11.21
N VAL A 395 41.27 -10.41 -11.81
CA VAL A 395 41.28 -11.47 -12.83
C VAL A 395 40.86 -12.79 -12.18
N GLU A 396 39.58 -12.98 -11.89
CA GLU A 396 39.08 -14.31 -11.57
C GLU A 396 37.67 -14.46 -12.16
N ALA A 397 37.62 -14.93 -13.41
CA ALA A 397 36.49 -15.71 -13.91
C ALA A 397 36.88 -16.41 -15.23
N ASP A 398 36.63 -17.72 -15.25
CA ASP A 398 36.56 -18.60 -16.41
C ASP A 398 35.40 -18.19 -17.35
N ASP A 399 35.40 -16.93 -17.81
CA ASP A 399 34.35 -16.44 -18.71
C ASP A 399 34.61 -16.88 -20.15
N ASP A 400 33.55 -17.33 -20.82
CA ASP A 400 33.49 -17.61 -22.26
C ASP A 400 34.12 -16.47 -23.06
N LEU A 401 34.84 -16.80 -24.14
CA LEU A 401 35.54 -15.87 -25.01
C LEU A 401 34.61 -14.75 -25.51
N LYS A 402 33.35 -15.08 -25.78
CA LYS A 402 32.32 -14.13 -26.26
C LYS A 402 31.99 -13.07 -25.22
N ASP A 403 31.83 -13.46 -23.96
CA ASP A 403 31.52 -12.54 -22.86
C ASP A 403 32.70 -11.63 -22.56
N ARG A 404 33.94 -12.14 -22.67
CA ARG A 404 35.15 -11.31 -22.55
C ARG A 404 35.20 -10.19 -23.58
N VAL A 405 34.87 -10.47 -24.84
CA VAL A 405 34.86 -9.45 -25.92
C VAL A 405 33.83 -8.36 -25.62
N ILE A 406 32.59 -8.74 -25.30
CA ILE A 406 31.50 -7.79 -24.98
C ILE A 406 31.87 -6.95 -23.74
N MET A 407 32.38 -7.61 -22.70
CA MET A 407 32.83 -6.95 -21.47
C MET A 407 33.91 -5.92 -21.75
N MET A 408 34.92 -6.28 -22.56
CA MET A 408 36.01 -5.38 -22.93
C MET A 408 35.51 -4.18 -23.72
N GLU A 409 34.66 -4.39 -24.72
CA GLU A 409 34.10 -3.32 -25.55
C GLU A 409 33.28 -2.34 -24.69
N ARG A 410 32.34 -2.84 -23.89
CA ARG A 410 31.49 -2.00 -23.05
C ARG A 410 32.24 -1.34 -21.90
N SER A 411 33.23 -2.01 -21.33
CA SER A 411 34.12 -1.39 -20.33
C SER A 411 34.88 -0.20 -20.89
N ARG A 412 35.27 -0.22 -22.17
CA ARG A 412 35.92 0.92 -22.82
C ARG A 412 34.97 2.10 -22.95
N ILE A 413 33.74 1.86 -23.42
CA ILE A 413 32.73 2.91 -23.57
C ILE A 413 32.46 3.57 -22.21
N ILE A 414 32.26 2.77 -21.16
CA ILE A 414 32.09 3.30 -19.81
C ILE A 414 33.32 4.09 -19.38
N LEU A 415 34.53 3.55 -19.55
CA LEU A 415 35.75 4.25 -19.14
C LEU A 415 35.94 5.59 -19.87
N GLN A 416 35.65 5.65 -21.18
CA GLN A 416 35.68 6.89 -21.96
C GLN A 416 34.73 7.94 -21.38
N LEU A 417 33.51 7.55 -21.01
CA LEU A 417 32.53 8.44 -20.39
C LEU A 417 32.97 8.91 -19.01
N ILE A 418 33.55 8.02 -18.19
CA ILE A 418 34.07 8.40 -16.86
C ILE A 418 35.18 9.44 -17.00
N LEU A 419 36.06 9.26 -17.99
CA LEU A 419 37.25 10.08 -18.18
C LEU A 419 36.98 11.46 -18.81
N GLN A 420 35.71 11.85 -19.01
CA GLN A 420 35.34 13.21 -19.40
C GLN A 420 35.60 14.24 -18.28
N ASP A 421 36.07 15.43 -18.65
CA ASP A 421 36.50 16.51 -17.74
C ASP A 421 35.46 16.86 -16.67
N ILE A 422 34.17 16.84 -17.03
CA ILE A 422 33.06 17.17 -16.13
C ILE A 422 33.00 16.29 -14.88
N ASN A 423 33.62 15.11 -14.91
CA ASN A 423 33.62 14.19 -13.77
C ASN A 423 34.76 14.45 -12.77
N PHE A 424 35.70 15.35 -13.06
CA PHE A 424 36.88 15.61 -12.24
C PHE A 424 36.85 17.02 -11.63
N LYS A 425 37.34 17.15 -10.40
CA LYS A 425 37.66 18.46 -9.82
C LYS A 425 39.06 18.87 -10.28
N THR A 426 39.28 20.17 -10.46
CA THR A 426 40.62 20.75 -10.70
C THR A 426 41.62 20.36 -9.61
N THR A 427 41.15 20.09 -8.39
CA THR A 427 41.97 19.66 -7.25
C THR A 427 42.37 18.18 -7.30
N MET A 428 41.90 17.38 -8.27
CA MET A 428 42.20 15.95 -8.39
C MET A 428 43.37 15.65 -9.34
N ALA A 429 44.11 16.67 -9.78
CA ALA A 429 45.16 16.55 -10.80
C ALA A 429 46.21 15.47 -10.49
N GLU A 430 46.72 15.41 -9.25
CA GLU A 430 47.71 14.42 -8.83
C GLU A 430 47.12 13.00 -8.79
N GLU A 431 45.88 12.86 -8.32
CA GLU A 431 45.20 11.56 -8.30
C GLU A 431 44.91 11.05 -9.72
N MET A 432 44.58 11.96 -10.64
CA MET A 432 44.37 11.68 -12.06
C MET A 432 45.67 11.24 -12.75
N GLU A 433 46.81 11.87 -12.45
CA GLU A 433 48.11 11.47 -13.02
C GLU A 433 48.46 10.02 -12.65
N GLY A 434 48.28 9.66 -11.37
CA GLY A 434 48.48 8.28 -10.92
C GLY A 434 47.54 7.29 -11.58
N LEU A 435 46.24 7.63 -11.68
CA LEU A 435 45.24 6.82 -12.38
C LEU A 435 45.62 6.63 -13.86
N LEU A 436 46.13 7.66 -14.52
CA LEU A 436 46.49 7.62 -15.93
C LEU A 436 47.68 6.70 -16.20
N LYS A 437 48.74 6.81 -15.38
CA LYS A 437 49.89 5.90 -15.44
C LYS A 437 49.44 4.44 -15.30
N GLU A 438 48.51 4.18 -14.41
CA GLU A 438 47.93 2.84 -14.22
C GLU A 438 47.12 2.37 -15.43
N VAL A 439 46.28 3.22 -16.02
CA VAL A 439 45.49 2.90 -17.22
C VAL A 439 46.39 2.65 -18.45
N LEU A 440 47.44 3.44 -18.64
CA LEU A 440 48.43 3.26 -19.70
C LEU A 440 49.22 1.95 -19.53
N GLN A 441 49.59 1.60 -18.30
CA GLN A 441 50.26 0.33 -18.01
C GLN A 441 49.35 -0.86 -18.37
N TRP A 442 48.04 -0.74 -18.13
CA TRP A 442 47.07 -1.77 -18.47
C TRP A 442 46.90 -2.03 -19.96
N GLU A 443 46.90 -0.96 -20.77
CA GLU A 443 46.87 -1.10 -22.22
C GLU A 443 48.09 -1.89 -22.73
N ARG A 444 49.27 -1.64 -22.16
CA ARG A 444 50.52 -2.29 -22.55
C ARG A 444 50.56 -3.78 -22.20
N THR A 445 49.98 -4.19 -21.06
CA THR A 445 50.01 -5.58 -20.60
C THR A 445 48.96 -6.50 -21.24
N ASN A 446 47.84 -5.96 -21.74
CA ASN A 446 46.70 -6.77 -22.20
C ASN A 446 46.49 -6.77 -23.72
N SER A 447 47.48 -6.30 -24.50
CA SER A 447 47.53 -6.25 -25.98
C SER A 447 46.16 -6.31 -26.69
N PRO A 448 45.40 -5.21 -26.74
CA PRO A 448 44.12 -5.23 -27.41
C PRO A 448 44.25 -4.85 -28.89
N LEU A 449 43.44 -5.48 -29.76
CA LEU A 449 43.31 -5.19 -31.21
C LEU A 449 43.03 -3.70 -31.56
N LYS A 450 42.60 -2.87 -30.60
CA LYS A 450 42.46 -1.39 -30.69
C LYS A 450 42.66 -0.77 -29.29
N SER A 451 43.28 0.40 -29.20
CA SER A 451 43.51 1.16 -27.95
C SER A 451 42.19 1.51 -27.23
N ILE A 452 42.25 1.50 -25.90
CA ILE A 452 41.21 1.84 -24.92
C ILE A 452 41.21 3.36 -24.66
N ILE A 453 42.35 4.01 -24.81
CA ILE A 453 42.52 5.45 -24.65
C ILE A 453 41.96 6.16 -25.88
N ASP A 454 40.94 6.99 -25.64
CA ASP A 454 40.44 7.95 -26.62
C ASP A 454 41.61 8.84 -27.11
N PRO A 455 41.79 9.06 -28.43
CA PRO A 455 42.74 10.04 -28.95
C PRO A 455 42.64 11.41 -28.27
N ILE A 456 41.43 11.81 -27.85
CA ILE A 456 41.17 13.07 -27.12
C ILE A 456 41.78 13.02 -25.72
N LEU A 457 41.72 11.90 -25.00
CA LEU A 457 42.41 11.76 -23.71
C LEU A 457 43.92 11.77 -23.88
N LYS A 458 44.43 11.17 -24.97
CA LYS A 458 45.85 11.27 -25.31
C LYS A 458 46.25 12.72 -25.52
N ASP A 459 45.44 13.52 -26.22
CA ASP A 459 45.73 14.92 -26.52
C ASP A 459 45.51 15.87 -25.32
N LEU A 460 44.52 15.60 -24.45
CA LEU A 460 44.27 16.38 -23.22
C LEU A 460 45.32 16.13 -22.13
N LEU A 461 45.94 14.94 -22.09
CA LEU A 461 46.79 14.50 -20.98
C LEU A 461 48.28 14.43 -21.32
N MET A 462 48.66 14.36 -22.60
CA MET A 462 50.05 14.47 -23.04
C MET A 462 50.77 15.76 -22.62
N PRO A 463 50.12 16.94 -22.48
CA PRO A 463 50.78 18.13 -21.95
C PRO A 463 51.17 18.02 -20.46
N HIS A 464 50.57 17.10 -19.70
CA HIS A 464 50.71 17.01 -18.24
C HIS A 464 51.43 15.74 -17.75
N VAL A 465 51.62 14.74 -18.61
CA VAL A 465 52.42 13.55 -18.30
C VAL A 465 53.84 13.78 -18.78
N LYS A 466 54.75 14.16 -17.88
CA LYS A 466 56.18 13.96 -18.13
C LYS A 466 56.43 12.45 -18.16
N LEU A 467 56.37 11.86 -19.35
CA LEU A 467 56.89 10.52 -19.59
C LEU A 467 58.39 10.59 -19.30
N THR A 468 58.79 10.14 -18.12
CA THR A 468 60.18 9.76 -17.89
C THR A 468 60.48 8.62 -18.86
N THR A 469 61.22 8.97 -19.92
CA THR A 469 61.89 8.03 -20.81
C THR A 469 62.64 7.00 -19.96
N PRO A 470 62.48 5.68 -20.22
CA PRO A 470 63.43 4.73 -19.68
C PRO A 470 64.75 4.95 -20.43
N GLU A 471 65.77 5.36 -19.69
CA GLU A 471 67.15 5.31 -20.16
C GLU A 471 67.52 3.83 -20.40
N GLN A 472 67.82 3.56 -21.68
CA GLN A 472 68.70 2.55 -22.29
C GLN A 472 68.68 1.10 -21.78
#